data_AF-A0A1M3CVT4-F1
#
_entry.id   AF-A0A1M3CVT4-F1
#
_cell.length_a   1.000
_cell.length_b   1.000
_cell.length_c   1.000
_cell.angle_alpha   90.00
_cell.angle_beta   90.00
_cell.angle_gamma   90.00
#
_symmetry.space_group_name_H-M   'P 1'
#
loop_
_entity.id
_entity.type
_entity.pdbx_description
1 polymer ?
#
loop_
_entity_poly.entity_id
_entity_poly.type
_entity_poly.pdbx_seq_one_letter_code
_entity_poly.pdbx_strand_id
1 'polypeptide(L)'
;MTTLVTSSLHIASSIPLHATEKDLAWTPEAIIQTKTISDIQISPNNESVLFVVTEPNMSEEKGALVSRIYKRNCVGEEMPLPFSAPHVSSMQPRWSPDGQWIAFLSNREGIKRLYLIHSEGGEATALTEGKKDVQTFCWSPDGKKIAFVMNDESESTKKEKKTSLAYVYNQNYPCESIMVGQCFFIRSNAQGFDI
;
A
#
# COMPACT_ATOMS: atom_id res chain seq x y z
N MET A 1 -30.02 -22.08 71.31
CA MET A 1 -29.25 -23.03 70.48
C MET A 1 -29.31 -22.54 69.05
N THR A 2 -28.43 -21.62 68.67
CA THR A 2 -27.15 -21.85 67.95
C THR A 2 -27.34 -21.77 66.43
N THR A 3 -27.03 -20.59 65.91
CA THR A 3 -26.77 -20.19 64.52
C THR A 3 -25.67 -21.00 63.85
N LEU A 4 -25.77 -21.24 62.53
CA LEU A 4 -24.61 -21.26 61.64
C LEU A 4 -24.98 -20.65 60.27
N VAL A 5 -24.44 -19.45 60.03
CA VAL A 5 -24.39 -18.78 58.73
C VAL A 5 -23.14 -19.28 58.04
N THR A 6 -23.28 -19.96 56.90
CA THR A 6 -22.14 -20.46 56.12
C THR A 6 -21.56 -19.34 55.25
N SER A 7 -20.37 -18.91 55.63
CA SER A 7 -19.53 -17.93 54.95
C SER A 7 -19.21 -18.35 53.51
N SER A 8 -19.50 -17.47 52.54
CA SER A 8 -19.05 -17.60 51.16
C SER A 8 -17.61 -17.08 51.03
N LEU A 9 -16.66 -18.00 50.83
CA LEU A 9 -15.26 -17.68 50.61
C LEU A 9 -15.07 -17.14 49.18
N HIS A 10 -14.99 -15.82 49.02
CA HIS A 10 -14.51 -15.21 47.78
C HIS A 10 -12.98 -15.18 47.82
N ILE A 11 -12.33 -16.11 47.10
CA ILE A 11 -10.91 -16.03 46.82
C ILE A 11 -10.75 -14.97 45.72
N ALA A 12 -10.63 -13.70 46.13
CA ALA A 12 -10.14 -12.66 45.25
C ALA A 12 -8.65 -12.92 45.05
N SER A 13 -8.29 -13.65 44.00
CA SER A 13 -6.91 -13.71 43.53
C SER A 13 -6.55 -12.32 43.01
N SER A 14 -5.88 -11.53 43.85
CA SER A 14 -5.21 -10.31 43.43
C SER A 14 -4.17 -10.68 42.38
N ILE A 15 -4.50 -10.46 41.11
CA ILE A 15 -3.52 -10.48 40.03
C ILE A 15 -2.51 -9.39 40.39
N PRO A 16 -1.22 -9.72 40.62
CA PRO A 16 -0.24 -8.67 40.80
C PRO A 16 -0.13 -7.92 39.47
N LEU A 17 -0.59 -6.66 39.46
CA LEU A 17 -0.36 -5.70 38.40
C LEU A 17 1.12 -5.29 38.48
N HIS A 18 2.02 -6.19 38.09
CA HIS A 18 3.39 -5.84 37.76
C HIS A 18 3.53 -6.03 36.25
N ALA A 19 3.07 -5.02 35.51
CA ALA A 19 3.66 -4.74 34.21
C ALA A 19 5.12 -4.38 34.51
N THR A 20 6.03 -5.32 34.28
CA THR A 20 7.46 -5.05 34.39
C THR A 20 7.80 -3.98 33.36
N GLU A 21 8.31 -2.84 33.82
CA GLU A 21 8.75 -1.65 33.09
C GLU A 21 9.87 -1.90 32.05
N LYS A 22 10.13 -3.17 31.72
CA LYS A 22 11.24 -3.67 30.89
C LYS A 22 11.04 -3.42 29.39
N ASP A 23 9.84 -3.02 28.97
CA ASP A 23 9.48 -2.89 27.54
C ASP A 23 9.59 -1.46 26.98
N LEU A 24 10.10 -0.49 27.75
CA LEU A 24 10.23 0.93 27.32
C LEU A 24 11.68 1.46 27.26
N ALA A 25 12.69 0.60 27.26
CA ALA A 25 14.05 1.06 27.06
C ALA A 25 14.30 1.36 25.57
N TRP A 26 14.70 2.60 25.26
CA TRP A 26 15.21 3.00 23.94
C TRP A 26 16.59 2.36 23.69
N THR A 27 16.62 1.04 23.45
CA THR A 27 17.87 0.33 23.10
C THR A 27 18.13 0.41 21.59
N PRO A 28 19.39 0.29 21.15
CA PRO A 28 19.71 0.18 19.73
C PRO A 28 18.93 -0.93 19.03
N GLU A 29 18.73 -2.07 19.70
CA GLU A 29 17.98 -3.21 19.17
C GLU A 29 16.49 -2.89 18.99
N ALA A 30 15.88 -2.18 19.96
CA ALA A 30 14.49 -1.76 19.87
C ALA A 30 14.27 -0.74 18.74
N ILE A 31 15.21 0.19 18.56
CA ILE A 31 15.17 1.17 17.47
C ILE A 31 15.27 0.46 16.10
N ILE A 32 16.17 -0.51 15.96
CA ILE A 32 16.33 -1.29 14.72
C ILE A 32 15.04 -2.01 14.33
N GLN A 33 14.22 -2.46 15.30
CA GLN A 33 12.96 -3.17 15.07
C GLN A 33 11.74 -2.25 14.83
N THR A 34 11.95 -0.94 14.76
CA THR A 34 10.86 0.02 14.65
C THR A 34 10.11 -0.13 13.33
N LYS A 35 8.77 -0.22 13.42
CA LYS A 35 7.87 -0.20 12.27
C LYS A 35 7.52 1.23 11.91
N THR A 36 7.48 1.53 10.62
CA THR A 36 7.05 2.84 10.13
C THR A 36 5.76 2.73 9.35
N ILE A 37 4.84 3.66 9.59
CA ILE A 37 3.58 3.79 8.85
C ILE A 37 3.73 4.95 7.87
N SER A 38 3.35 4.73 6.62
CA SER A 38 3.47 5.70 5.53
C SER A 38 2.31 5.56 4.53
N ASP A 39 2.18 6.54 3.63
CA ASP A 39 1.24 6.56 2.50
C ASP A 39 -0.18 6.08 2.83
N ILE A 40 -0.86 6.88 3.65
CA ILE A 40 -2.24 6.64 4.11
C ILE A 40 -3.21 7.10 3.03
N GLN A 41 -4.17 6.25 2.67
CA GLN A 41 -5.19 6.49 1.64
C GLN A 41 -6.58 6.12 2.16
N ILE A 42 -7.46 7.10 2.24
CA ILE A 42 -8.86 6.88 2.60
C ILE A 42 -9.59 6.39 1.34
N SER A 43 -10.44 5.38 1.53
CA SER A 43 -11.33 4.86 0.46
C SER A 43 -12.31 5.94 -0.03
N PRO A 44 -12.74 5.91 -1.30
CA PRO A 44 -13.69 6.89 -1.84
C PRO A 44 -15.02 6.95 -1.08
N ASN A 45 -15.46 5.84 -0.48
CA ASN A 45 -16.67 5.77 0.33
C ASN A 45 -16.45 6.14 1.82
N ASN A 46 -15.22 6.48 2.22
CA ASN A 46 -14.81 6.83 3.59
C ASN A 46 -14.98 5.72 4.64
N GLU A 47 -15.11 4.45 4.22
CA GLU A 47 -15.33 3.34 5.16
C GLU A 47 -14.04 2.62 5.53
N SER A 48 -13.02 2.65 4.67
CA SER A 48 -11.75 1.97 4.86
C SER A 48 -10.55 2.88 4.62
N VAL A 49 -9.41 2.52 5.21
CA VAL A 49 -8.11 3.15 4.98
C VAL A 49 -7.10 2.09 4.54
N LEU A 50 -6.30 2.42 3.53
CA LEU A 50 -5.07 1.72 3.20
C LEU A 50 -3.88 2.49 3.76
N PHE A 51 -2.87 1.77 4.21
CA PHE A 51 -1.60 2.37 4.60
C PHE A 51 -0.47 1.37 4.42
N VAL A 52 0.74 1.88 4.33
CA VAL A 52 1.95 1.07 4.15
C VAL A 52 2.69 0.97 5.47
N VAL A 53 2.89 -0.26 5.94
CA VAL A 53 3.77 -0.54 7.09
C VAL A 53 5.08 -1.07 6.54
N THR A 54 6.18 -0.39 6.86
CA THR A 54 7.53 -0.83 6.52
C THR A 54 8.21 -1.38 7.76
N GLU A 55 8.68 -2.62 7.65
CA GLU A 55 9.27 -3.36 8.75
C GLU A 55 10.67 -3.85 8.36
N PRO A 56 11.63 -3.83 9.30
CA PRO A 56 12.96 -4.41 9.12
C PRO A 56 12.84 -5.93 9.04
N ASN A 57 13.19 -6.49 7.89
CA ASN A 57 13.37 -7.92 7.68
C ASN A 57 14.83 -8.29 7.90
N MET A 58 15.12 -8.79 9.10
CA MET A 58 16.46 -9.23 9.51
C MET A 58 16.77 -10.68 9.08
N SER A 59 15.87 -11.36 8.37
CA SER A 59 16.12 -12.72 7.87
C SER A 59 17.12 -12.75 6.71
N GLU A 60 17.33 -11.63 6.03
CA GLU A 60 18.27 -11.50 4.92
C GLU A 60 19.65 -11.06 5.42
N GLU A 61 20.71 -11.58 4.81
CA GLU A 61 22.12 -11.35 5.18
C GLU A 61 22.50 -9.86 5.25
N LYS A 62 21.85 -9.01 4.44
CA LYS A 62 22.11 -7.56 4.40
C LYS A 62 21.11 -6.72 5.20
N GLY A 63 20.09 -7.34 5.79
CA GLY A 63 18.91 -6.65 6.32
C GLY A 63 18.15 -5.93 5.20
N ALA A 64 16.86 -6.24 5.05
CA ALA A 64 16.01 -5.56 4.06
C ALA A 64 14.86 -4.86 4.75
N LEU A 65 14.38 -3.75 4.20
CA LEU A 65 13.10 -3.18 4.60
C LEU A 65 12.00 -3.79 3.73
N VAL A 66 10.99 -4.37 4.35
CA VAL A 66 9.82 -4.94 3.66
C VAL A 66 8.61 -4.07 3.94
N SER A 67 8.09 -3.45 2.88
CA SER A 67 6.86 -2.66 2.94
C SER A 67 5.65 -3.53 2.64
N ARG A 68 4.59 -3.43 3.43
CA ARG A 68 3.34 -4.17 3.21
C ARG A 68 2.16 -3.24 3.30
N ILE A 69 1.16 -3.48 2.46
CA ILE A 69 -0.08 -2.71 2.45
C ILE A 69 -1.03 -3.37 3.44
N TYR A 70 -1.62 -2.56 4.31
CA TYR A 70 -2.66 -2.96 5.24
C TYR A 70 -3.95 -2.22 4.92
N LYS A 71 -5.08 -2.90 5.09
CA LYS A 71 -6.43 -2.32 5.03
C LYS A 71 -7.05 -2.37 6.42
N ARG A 72 -7.74 -1.31 6.81
CA ARG A 72 -8.53 -1.25 8.06
C ARG A 72 -9.87 -0.55 7.80
N ASN A 73 -10.94 -1.03 8.42
CA ASN A 73 -12.18 -0.28 8.53
C ASN A 73 -11.98 0.97 9.42
N CYS A 74 -12.58 2.10 9.03
CA CYS A 74 -12.56 3.34 9.80
C CYS A 74 -13.42 3.23 11.07
N VAL A 75 -14.46 2.41 11.02
CA VAL A 75 -15.41 2.21 12.12
C VAL A 75 -15.21 0.82 12.71
N GLY A 76 -15.15 0.76 14.04
CA GLY A 76 -14.98 -0.48 14.80
C GLY A 76 -13.56 -0.75 15.28
N GLU A 77 -13.43 -1.82 16.05
CA GLU A 77 -12.18 -2.21 16.72
C GLU A 77 -11.38 -3.24 15.92
N GLU A 78 -11.77 -3.51 14.67
CA GLU A 78 -11.10 -4.47 13.80
C GLU A 78 -9.63 -4.09 13.58
N MET A 79 -8.75 -5.07 13.74
CA MET A 79 -7.32 -4.90 13.50
C MET A 79 -7.05 -4.77 12.00
N PRO A 80 -6.05 -3.97 11.60
CA PRO A 80 -5.66 -3.89 10.20
C PRO A 80 -5.22 -5.25 9.67
N LEU A 81 -5.73 -5.63 8.51
CA LEU A 81 -5.37 -6.89 7.87
C LEU A 81 -4.35 -6.64 6.76
N PRO A 82 -3.34 -7.53 6.60
CA PRO A 82 -2.43 -7.44 5.48
C PRO A 82 -3.20 -7.64 4.17
N PHE A 83 -3.07 -6.68 3.27
CA PHE A 83 -3.75 -6.67 1.99
C PHE A 83 -2.85 -7.14 0.84
N SER A 84 -1.53 -7.06 1.03
CA SER A 84 -0.52 -7.56 0.09
C SER A 84 0.20 -8.82 0.59
N ALA A 85 0.82 -9.56 -0.33
CA ALA A 85 1.56 -10.80 -0.05
C ALA A 85 2.65 -10.63 1.02
N PRO A 86 2.96 -11.69 1.79
CA PRO A 86 4.07 -11.70 2.74
C PRO A 86 5.43 -11.73 2.06
N HIS A 87 6.46 -11.28 2.80
CA HIS A 87 7.88 -11.31 2.41
C HIS A 87 8.25 -10.55 1.13
N VAL A 88 7.31 -9.80 0.55
CA VAL A 88 7.52 -9.01 -0.65
C VAL A 88 7.10 -7.56 -0.39
N SER A 89 7.91 -6.63 -0.87
CA SER A 89 7.59 -5.21 -0.77
C SER A 89 6.46 -4.83 -1.70
N SER A 90 5.43 -4.23 -1.11
CA SER A 90 4.29 -3.62 -1.79
C SER A 90 4.07 -2.22 -1.24
N MET A 91 3.90 -1.23 -2.12
CA MET A 91 3.88 0.18 -1.76
C MET A 91 3.04 1.00 -2.75
N GLN A 92 2.82 2.28 -2.41
CA GLN A 92 2.01 3.22 -3.22
C GLN A 92 0.61 2.70 -3.54
N PRO A 93 -0.19 2.25 -2.56
CA PRO A 93 -1.56 1.85 -2.82
C PRO A 93 -2.39 3.05 -3.29
N ARG A 94 -3.24 2.88 -4.30
CA ARG A 94 -4.20 3.90 -4.75
C ARG A 94 -5.53 3.23 -5.05
N TRP A 95 -6.59 3.70 -4.40
CA TRP A 95 -7.96 3.35 -4.73
C TRP A 95 -8.29 3.82 -6.15
N SER A 96 -9.03 3.01 -6.89
CA SER A 96 -9.74 3.48 -8.07
C SER A 96 -10.81 4.49 -7.64
N PRO A 97 -11.19 5.44 -8.51
CA PRO A 97 -12.22 6.44 -8.19
C PRO A 97 -13.59 5.84 -7.81
N ASP A 98 -13.91 4.67 -8.34
CA ASP A 98 -15.13 3.91 -8.02
C ASP A 98 -15.00 3.04 -6.76
N GLY A 99 -13.81 2.96 -6.16
CA GLY A 99 -13.52 2.20 -4.95
C GLY A 99 -13.46 0.68 -5.11
N GLN A 100 -13.67 0.14 -6.31
CA GLN A 100 -13.72 -1.32 -6.55
C GLN A 100 -12.33 -1.96 -6.69
N TRP A 101 -11.31 -1.16 -6.99
CA TRP A 101 -9.98 -1.65 -7.29
C TRP A 101 -8.92 -0.89 -6.49
N ILE A 102 -7.82 -1.58 -6.23
CA ILE A 102 -6.63 -1.02 -5.63
C ILE A 102 -5.47 -1.33 -6.56
N ALA A 103 -4.84 -0.27 -7.06
CA ALA A 103 -3.57 -0.37 -7.77
C ALA A 103 -2.42 -0.13 -6.80
N PHE A 104 -1.31 -0.85 -6.96
CA PHE A 104 -0.12 -0.69 -6.12
C PHE A 104 1.14 -1.16 -6.83
N LEU A 105 2.31 -0.73 -6.36
CA LEU A 105 3.58 -1.23 -6.86
C LEU A 105 4.06 -2.41 -6.00
N SER A 106 4.56 -3.46 -6.63
CA SER A 106 5.17 -4.58 -5.91
C SER A 106 6.35 -5.20 -6.65
N ASN A 107 7.33 -5.69 -5.88
CA ASN A 107 8.53 -6.36 -6.38
C ASN A 107 8.50 -7.89 -6.25
N ARG A 108 7.31 -8.53 -6.33
CA ARG A 108 7.13 -10.01 -6.22
C ARG A 108 8.02 -10.80 -7.16
N GLU A 109 8.33 -10.23 -8.31
CA GLU A 109 9.13 -10.85 -9.37
C GLU A 109 10.50 -10.17 -9.52
N GLY A 110 11.02 -9.58 -8.43
CA GLY A 110 12.34 -8.96 -8.37
C GLY A 110 12.41 -7.52 -8.92
N ILE A 111 11.43 -7.10 -9.72
CA ILE A 111 11.30 -5.71 -10.21
C ILE A 111 9.95 -5.10 -9.82
N LYS A 112 9.90 -3.79 -9.61
CA LYS A 112 8.67 -3.06 -9.26
C LYS A 112 7.73 -3.02 -10.46
N ARG A 113 6.63 -3.75 -10.37
CA ARG A 113 5.54 -3.73 -11.34
C ARG A 113 4.29 -3.11 -10.75
N LEU A 114 3.43 -2.61 -11.63
CA LEU A 114 2.08 -2.19 -11.27
C LEU A 114 1.18 -3.41 -11.16
N TYR A 115 0.55 -3.57 -10.01
CA TYR A 115 -0.43 -4.62 -9.73
C TYR A 115 -1.82 -4.02 -9.51
N LEU A 116 -2.83 -4.80 -9.84
CA LEU A 116 -4.22 -4.51 -9.60
C LEU A 116 -4.87 -5.64 -8.80
N ILE A 117 -5.67 -5.28 -7.80
CA ILE A 117 -6.45 -6.22 -6.98
C ILE A 117 -7.82 -5.60 -6.68
N HIS A 118 -8.83 -6.45 -6.55
CA HIS A 118 -10.16 -6.00 -6.14
C HIS A 118 -10.13 -5.47 -4.70
N SER A 119 -10.97 -4.49 -4.36
CA SER A 119 -11.01 -3.82 -3.05
C SER A 119 -11.27 -4.77 -1.88
N GLU A 120 -12.02 -5.84 -2.15
CA GLU A 120 -12.36 -6.90 -1.20
C GLU A 120 -11.24 -7.95 -1.06
N GLY A 121 -10.13 -7.77 -1.76
CA GLY A 121 -8.99 -8.69 -1.78
C GLY A 121 -9.08 -9.70 -2.92
N GLY A 122 -8.36 -10.80 -2.79
CA GLY A 122 -8.22 -11.83 -3.82
C GLY A 122 -6.80 -11.87 -4.41
N GLU A 123 -6.67 -12.44 -5.60
CA GLU A 123 -5.39 -12.51 -6.29
C GLU A 123 -5.10 -11.21 -7.04
N ALA A 124 -3.87 -10.70 -6.89
CA ALA A 124 -3.44 -9.49 -7.57
C ALA A 124 -2.83 -9.84 -8.94
N THR A 125 -3.23 -9.11 -9.98
CA THR A 125 -2.72 -9.30 -11.35
C THR A 125 -1.73 -8.20 -11.71
N ALA A 126 -0.60 -8.56 -12.32
CA ALA A 126 0.34 -7.58 -12.85
C ALA A 126 -0.23 -6.93 -14.12
N LEU A 127 -0.23 -5.59 -14.19
CA LEU A 127 -0.68 -4.83 -15.37
C LEU A 127 0.47 -4.46 -16.32
N THR A 128 1.70 -4.48 -15.83
CA THR A 128 2.89 -4.09 -16.57
C THR A 128 3.83 -5.29 -16.73
N GLU A 129 4.36 -5.48 -17.93
CA GLU A 129 5.36 -6.51 -18.24
C GLU A 129 6.71 -5.86 -18.60
N GLY A 130 7.78 -6.67 -18.73
CA GLY A 130 9.11 -6.21 -19.13
C GLY A 130 10.16 -6.23 -18.02
N LYS A 131 11.33 -5.61 -18.28
CA LYS A 131 12.53 -5.69 -17.43
C LYS A 131 12.80 -4.43 -16.58
N LYS A 132 11.95 -3.41 -16.66
CA LYS A 132 12.17 -2.11 -16.01
C LYS A 132 11.17 -1.85 -14.89
N ASP A 133 11.64 -1.13 -13.87
CA ASP A 133 10.82 -0.72 -12.74
C ASP A 133 9.83 0.39 -13.13
N VAL A 134 8.57 0.19 -12.75
CA VAL A 134 7.60 1.27 -12.63
C VAL A 134 7.99 2.16 -11.45
N GLN A 135 8.09 3.47 -11.71
CA GLN A 135 8.49 4.46 -10.72
C GLN A 135 7.31 5.02 -9.93
N THR A 136 6.23 5.34 -10.62
CA THR A 136 5.01 5.90 -10.04
C THR A 136 3.84 5.72 -11.02
N PHE A 137 2.62 5.90 -10.54
CA PHE A 137 1.41 5.82 -11.35
C PHE A 137 0.28 6.68 -10.77
N CYS A 138 -0.76 6.93 -11.57
CA CYS A 138 -2.00 7.55 -11.13
C CYS A 138 -3.21 7.05 -11.94
N TRP A 139 -4.36 6.96 -11.27
CA TRP A 139 -5.64 6.66 -11.91
C TRP A 139 -6.15 7.86 -12.71
N SER A 140 -6.82 7.59 -13.83
CA SER A 140 -7.65 8.59 -14.48
C SER A 140 -8.88 8.92 -13.60
N PRO A 141 -9.42 10.14 -13.66
CA PRO A 141 -10.58 10.52 -12.86
C PRO A 141 -11.83 9.66 -13.10
N ASP A 142 -11.95 9.09 -14.30
CA ASP A 142 -13.04 8.18 -14.68
C ASP A 142 -12.79 6.71 -14.29
N GLY A 143 -11.63 6.40 -13.70
CA GLY A 143 -11.23 5.05 -13.26
C GLY A 143 -10.93 4.06 -14.38
N LYS A 144 -10.97 4.46 -15.65
CA LYS A 144 -10.83 3.55 -16.79
C LYS A 144 -9.38 3.33 -17.23
N LYS A 145 -8.46 4.20 -16.80
CA LYS A 145 -7.06 4.20 -17.23
C LYS A 145 -6.12 4.42 -16.06
N ILE A 146 -4.89 3.96 -16.21
CA ILE A 146 -3.80 4.25 -15.28
C ILE A 146 -2.62 4.80 -16.07
N ALA A 147 -2.17 6.01 -15.74
CA ALA A 147 -0.91 6.53 -16.24
C ALA A 147 0.23 6.08 -15.33
N PHE A 148 1.35 5.63 -15.90
CA PHE A 148 2.51 5.19 -15.13
C PHE A 148 3.81 5.60 -15.80
N VAL A 149 4.89 5.70 -15.01
CA VAL A 149 6.21 6.11 -15.49
C VAL A 149 7.20 4.96 -15.33
N MET A 150 7.92 4.62 -16.40
CA MET A 150 9.01 3.64 -16.38
C MET A 150 10.24 4.19 -17.12
N ASN A 151 11.41 3.63 -16.83
CA ASN A 151 12.63 3.97 -17.57
C ASN A 151 12.60 3.33 -18.94
N ASP A 152 13.06 4.08 -19.95
CA ASP A 152 13.20 3.57 -21.31
C ASP A 152 14.15 2.36 -21.36
N GLU A 153 13.83 1.42 -22.25
CA GLU A 153 14.68 0.29 -22.62
C GLU A 153 15.77 0.67 -23.62
N SER A 154 15.69 1.84 -24.28
CA SER A 154 16.67 2.27 -25.26
C SER A 154 18.10 2.07 -24.73
N GLU A 155 18.87 1.19 -25.38
CA GLU A 155 20.29 0.99 -25.10
C GLU A 155 21.04 2.27 -25.47
N SER A 156 21.06 3.27 -24.58
CA SER A 156 21.89 4.45 -24.80
C SER A 156 23.35 4.08 -24.56
N THR A 157 24.03 3.66 -25.63
CA THR A 157 25.48 3.73 -25.68
C THR A 157 25.91 5.19 -25.52
N LYS A 158 26.64 5.46 -24.45
CA LYS A 158 27.29 6.75 -24.08
C LYS A 158 26.36 7.87 -23.58
N LYS A 159 26.46 8.16 -22.27
CA LYS A 159 26.25 9.47 -21.61
C LYS A 159 24.94 10.25 -21.89
N GLU A 160 23.90 9.63 -22.42
CA GLU A 160 22.59 10.28 -22.53
C GLU A 160 21.78 10.07 -21.23
N LYS A 161 21.08 11.14 -20.81
CA LYS A 161 20.31 11.17 -19.57
C LYS A 161 19.26 10.05 -19.60
N LYS A 162 19.20 9.23 -18.54
CA LYS A 162 18.07 8.31 -18.31
C LYS A 162 16.78 9.13 -18.41
N THR A 163 16.01 8.91 -19.47
CA THR A 163 14.73 9.59 -19.66
C THR A 163 13.66 8.61 -19.19
N SER A 164 12.84 9.04 -18.24
CA SER A 164 11.67 8.27 -17.81
C SER A 164 10.51 8.62 -18.75
N LEU A 165 9.85 7.60 -19.29
CA LEU A 165 8.72 7.74 -20.20
C LEU A 165 7.41 7.47 -19.44
N ALA A 166 6.36 8.20 -19.80
CA ALA A 166 5.01 8.00 -19.30
C ALA A 166 4.21 7.11 -20.26
N TYR A 167 3.42 6.21 -19.71
CA TYR A 167 2.60 5.23 -20.43
C TYR A 167 1.20 5.26 -19.86
N VAL A 168 0.20 4.85 -20.65
CA VAL A 168 -1.19 4.76 -20.19
C VAL A 168 -1.70 3.33 -20.42
N TYR A 169 -2.13 2.69 -19.35
CA TYR A 169 -2.81 1.41 -19.36
C TYR A 169 -4.32 1.59 -19.51
N ASN A 170 -4.96 0.76 -20.33
CA ASN A 170 -6.41 0.65 -20.50
C ASN A 170 -6.79 -0.82 -20.67
N GLN A 171 -7.81 -1.30 -19.95
CA GLN A 171 -8.28 -2.70 -20.03
C GLN A 171 -8.75 -3.10 -21.45
N ASN A 172 -9.21 -2.13 -22.25
CA ASN A 172 -9.65 -2.39 -23.64
C ASN A 172 -8.52 -2.38 -24.67
N TYR A 173 -7.35 -1.80 -24.33
CA TYR A 173 -6.19 -1.67 -25.21
C TYR A 173 -4.90 -1.75 -24.37
N PRO A 174 -4.29 -2.94 -24.23
CA PRO A 174 -3.08 -3.08 -23.45
C PRO A 174 -1.92 -2.36 -24.17
N CYS A 175 -1.46 -1.25 -23.59
CA CYS A 175 -0.27 -0.46 -23.95
C CYS A 175 -0.35 0.35 -25.26
N GLU A 176 -0.84 1.59 -25.18
CA GLU A 176 -0.39 2.66 -26.09
C GLU A 176 0.68 3.52 -25.37
N SER A 177 1.83 3.69 -26.02
CA SER A 177 2.87 4.64 -25.59
C SER A 177 2.43 6.06 -25.97
N ILE A 178 2.05 6.87 -24.98
CA ILE A 178 1.93 8.31 -25.19
C ILE A 178 3.30 8.90 -24.90
N MET A 179 4.10 9.09 -25.95
CA MET A 179 5.31 9.90 -25.88
C MET A 179 4.94 11.30 -25.38
N VAL A 180 5.14 11.59 -24.10
CA VAL A 180 4.97 12.95 -23.57
C VAL A 180 6.20 13.79 -23.94
N GLY A 181 6.32 14.07 -25.23
CA GLY A 181 6.99 15.27 -25.73
C GLY A 181 5.91 16.32 -25.95
N GLN A 182 5.87 17.34 -25.09
CA GLN A 182 4.84 18.39 -24.94
C GLN A 182 3.64 18.00 -24.06
N CYS A 183 3.72 18.34 -22.77
CA CYS A 183 2.53 18.56 -21.95
C CYS A 183 1.73 19.73 -22.52
N PHE A 184 0.82 19.45 -23.45
CA PHE A 184 -0.40 20.24 -23.55
C PHE A 184 -1.26 19.90 -22.33
N PHE A 185 -1.51 20.91 -21.49
CA PHE A 185 -2.61 20.86 -20.53
C PHE A 185 -3.89 20.49 -21.29
N ILE A 186 -4.56 19.41 -20.89
CA ILE A 186 -5.94 19.15 -21.29
C ILE A 186 -6.77 20.24 -20.61
N ARG A 187 -6.93 21.39 -21.29
CA ARG A 187 -8.01 22.33 -21.00
C ARG A 187 -9.31 21.61 -21.37
N SER A 188 -10.14 21.36 -20.36
CA SER A 188 -11.57 21.09 -20.55
C SER A 188 -12.15 22.25 -21.36
N ASN A 189 -12.48 21.98 -22.62
CA ASN A 189 -13.19 22.91 -23.49
C ASN A 189 -14.68 22.57 -23.38
N ALA A 190 -15.33 23.04 -22.31
CA ALA A 190 -16.79 23.08 -22.26
C ALA A 190 -17.25 24.30 -23.08
N GLN A 191 -17.45 24.09 -24.37
CA GLN A 191 -18.25 25.01 -25.18
C GLN A 191 -19.71 24.87 -24.75
N GLY A 192 -20.33 26.02 -24.51
CA GLY A 192 -21.69 26.15 -24.01
C GLY A 192 -22.77 25.68 -24.99
N PHE A 193 -23.95 25.49 -24.42
CA PHE A 193 -25.22 25.47 -25.12
C PHE A 193 -26.15 26.49 -24.45
N ASP A 194 -26.82 27.27 -25.29
CA ASP A 194 -27.72 28.38 -24.98
C ASP A 194 -28.94 27.98 -24.12
N ILE A 195 -29.33 28.91 -23.23
CA ILE A 195 -30.68 29.50 -23.10
C ILE A 195 -30.55 30.95 -22.64
#